data_AF-A0A7Y4TKQ6-F1
#
_entry.id   AF-A0A7Y4TKQ6-F1
#
_cell.length_a   1.000
_cell.length_b   1.000
_cell.length_c   1.000
_cell.angle_alpha   90.00
_cell.angle_beta   90.00
_cell.angle_gamma   90.00
#
_symmetry.space_group_name_H-M   'P 1'
#
loop_
_entity.id
_entity.type
_entity.pdbx_description
1 polymer ?
#
loop_
_entity_poly.entity_id
_entity_poly.type
_entity_poly.pdbx_seq_one_letter_code
_entity_poly.pdbx_strand_id
1 'polypeptide(L)' 'MARYRDAVCRLCRREGGKLFLKGDRCFKPSCAIEKRGTNPPGQHGAARRKMVQGYGEQLREKQKVKRIY' A
#
# COMPACT_ATOMS: atom_id res chain seq x y z
N MET A 1 -11.62 17.50 -10.74
CA MET A 1 -10.34 17.17 -10.07
C MET A 1 -10.13 15.65 -10.11
N ALA A 2 -9.07 15.20 -10.80
CA ALA A 2 -8.78 13.77 -10.99
C ALA A 2 -8.10 13.16 -9.75
N ARG A 3 -8.90 12.84 -8.73
CA ARG A 3 -8.45 12.08 -7.56
C ARG A 3 -8.65 10.58 -7.79
N TYR A 4 -7.78 9.78 -7.20
CA TYR A 4 -7.85 8.33 -7.29
C TYR A 4 -9.07 7.81 -6.49
N ARG A 5 -10.00 7.10 -7.16
CA ARG A 5 -11.26 6.61 -6.57
C ARG A 5 -11.36 5.08 -6.45
N ASP A 6 -10.39 4.35 -6.98
CA ASP A 6 -10.40 2.89 -6.95
C ASP A 6 -10.07 2.34 -5.56
N ALA A 7 -9.99 1.01 -5.44
CA ALA A 7 -9.64 0.29 -4.22
C ALA A 7 -8.36 0.84 -3.54
N VAL A 8 -8.52 1.66 -2.50
CA VAL A 8 -7.41 2.32 -1.78
C VAL A 8 -6.58 1.35 -0.92
N CYS A 9 -7.17 0.26 -0.42
CA CYS A 9 -6.43 -0.72 0.40
C CYS A 9 -5.32 -1.43 -0.38
N ARG A 10 -5.39 -1.47 -1.73
CA ARG A 10 -4.33 -2.03 -2.57
C ARG A 10 -3.06 -1.16 -2.51
N LEU A 11 -3.23 0.13 -2.26
CA LEU A 11 -2.13 1.08 -2.11
C LEU A 11 -1.37 0.84 -0.80
N CYS A 12 -2.08 0.67 0.31
CA CYS A 12 -1.47 0.34 1.61
C CYS A 12 -0.67 -0.96 1.53
N ARG A 13 -1.22 -1.98 0.86
CA ARG A 13 -0.52 -3.25 0.60
C ARG A 13 0.70 -3.10 -0.30
N ARG A 14 0.66 -2.21 -1.28
CA ARG A 14 1.83 -1.96 -2.16
C ARG A 14 2.96 -1.25 -1.41
N GLU A 15 2.63 -0.28 -0.56
CA GLU A 15 3.61 0.47 0.25
C GLU A 15 4.02 -0.28 1.53
N GLY A 16 3.47 -1.47 1.78
CA GLY A 16 3.88 -2.34 2.88
C GLY A 16 3.49 -1.84 4.28
N GLY A 17 2.57 -0.87 4.39
CA GLY A 17 2.20 -0.27 5.68
C GLY A 17 0.80 0.36 5.67
N LYS A 18 0.25 0.60 6.87
CA LYS A 18 -1.07 1.25 7.02
C LYS A 18 -0.95 2.74 6.66
N LEU A 19 -1.67 3.16 5.62
CA LEU A 19 -1.82 4.56 5.20
C LEU A 19 -3.12 5.21 5.71
N PHE A 20 -3.95 4.47 6.47
CA PHE A 20 -5.19 4.95 7.10
C PHE A 20 -6.24 5.61 6.17
N LEU A 21 -6.21 5.33 4.86
CA LEU A 21 -7.10 5.92 3.84
C LEU A 21 -8.60 5.59 3.97
N LYS A 22 -9.00 4.73 4.93
CA LYS A 22 -10.40 4.36 5.18
C LYS A 22 -10.88 4.68 6.60
N GLY A 23 -10.13 5.49 7.36
CA GLY A 23 -10.48 5.86 8.74
C GLY A 23 -10.69 4.65 9.64
N ASP A 24 -11.84 4.56 10.30
CA ASP A 24 -12.21 3.54 11.30
C ASP A 24 -12.00 2.10 10.83
N ARG A 25 -12.19 1.83 9.54
CA ARG A 25 -12.00 0.47 8.99
C ARG A 25 -10.55 0.01 9.09
N CYS A 26 -9.58 0.92 9.09
CA CYS A 26 -8.15 0.61 9.16
C CYS A 26 -7.69 0.13 10.55
N PHE A 27 -8.49 0.38 11.59
CA PHE A 27 -8.24 -0.05 12.97
C PHE A 27 -8.92 -1.38 13.32
N LYS A 28 -9.84 -1.86 12.46
CA LYS A 28 -10.58 -3.10 12.66
C LYS A 28 -9.88 -4.29 11.99
N PRO A 29 -10.06 -5.54 12.48
CA PRO A 29 -9.60 -6.80 11.86
C PRO A 29 -10.07 -7.01 10.42
N SER A 30 -11.05 -6.21 9.98
CA SER A 30 -11.51 -6.16 8.59
C SER A 30 -10.49 -5.55 7.61
N CYS A 31 -9.41 -4.93 8.12
CA CYS A 31 -8.39 -4.26 7.31
C CYS A 31 -7.66 -5.24 6.40
N ALA A 32 -7.43 -4.83 5.15
CA ALA A 32 -6.77 -5.70 4.17
C ALA A 32 -5.32 -6.05 4.53
N ILE A 33 -4.65 -5.19 5.31
CA ILE A 33 -3.28 -5.45 5.79
C ILE A 33 -3.29 -6.53 6.86
N GLU A 34 -4.24 -6.51 7.79
CA GLU A 34 -4.33 -7.53 8.83
C GLU A 34 -4.74 -8.89 8.24
N LYS A 35 -5.65 -8.88 7.25
CA LYS A 35 -6.12 -10.10 6.59
C LYS A 35 -5.12 -10.73 5.61
N ARG A 36 -4.37 -9.92 4.86
CA ARG A 36 -3.55 -10.39 3.72
C ARG A 36 -2.07 -10.02 3.84
N GLY A 37 -1.68 -9.43 4.98
CA GLY A 37 -0.34 -8.94 5.23
C GLY A 37 0.05 -7.73 4.39
N THR A 38 1.34 -7.43 4.42
CA THR A 38 1.97 -6.34 3.67
C THR A 38 2.30 -6.72 2.23
N ASN A 39 1.94 -7.92 1.77
CA ASN A 39 2.21 -8.44 0.43
C ASN A 39 1.58 -7.56 -0.67
N PRO A 40 2.31 -7.21 -1.74
CA PRO A 40 1.80 -6.30 -2.77
C PRO A 40 0.60 -6.94 -3.49
N PRO A 41 -0.28 -6.12 -4.09
CA PRO A 41 -1.36 -6.64 -4.92
C PRO A 41 -0.81 -7.26 -6.23
N GLY A 42 -1.53 -8.26 -6.75
CA GLY A 42 -1.21 -8.96 -8.01
C GLY A 42 -0.76 -10.40 -7.82
N GLN A 43 -0.68 -11.16 -8.93
CA GLN A 43 -0.31 -12.58 -8.94
C GLN A 43 1.08 -12.84 -8.33
N HIS A 44 2.04 -11.96 -8.59
CA HIS A 44 3.40 -12.06 -8.05
C HIS A 44 3.57 -11.46 -6.65
N GLY A 45 2.47 -11.11 -5.97
CA GLY A 45 2.52 -10.48 -4.65
C GLY A 45 3.08 -11.36 -3.53
N ALA A 46 3.00 -12.69 -3.70
CA ALA A 46 3.56 -13.67 -2.78
C ALA A 46 5.00 -14.08 -3.13
N ALA A 47 5.51 -13.67 -4.29
CA ALA A 47 6.88 -13.98 -4.69
C ALA A 47 7.88 -13.20 -3.83
N ARG A 48 9.09 -13.77 -3.65
CA ARG A 48 10.17 -13.14 -2.90
C ARG A 48 10.48 -11.76 -3.50
N ARG A 49 10.40 -10.71 -2.69
CA ARG A 49 10.70 -9.35 -3.15
C ARG A 49 12.20 -9.19 -3.32
N LYS A 50 12.59 -8.66 -4.47
CA LYS A 50 13.92 -8.09 -4.65
C LYS A 50 14.03 -6.82 -3.79
N MET A 51 15.15 -6.65 -3.12
CA MET A 51 15.45 -5.42 -2.38
C MET A 51 15.50 -4.27 -3.39
N VAL A 52 14.72 -3.22 -3.14
CA VAL A 52 14.69 -2.03 -3.99
C VAL A 52 15.83 -1.13 -3.55
N GLN A 53 16.61 -0.59 -4.49
CA GLN A 53 17.75 0.28 -4.18
C GLN A 53 17.75 1.52 -5.09
N GLY A 54 18.41 2.58 -4.61
CA GLY A 54 18.59 3.85 -5.34
C GLY A 54 17.25 4.51 -5.67
N TYR A 55 17.00 4.77 -6.95
CA TYR A 55 15.80 5.46 -7.42
C TYR A 55 14.50 4.76 -7.01
N GLY A 56 14.49 3.43 -6.95
CA GLY A 56 13.27 2.69 -6.63
C GLY A 56 12.77 2.96 -5.20
N GLU A 57 13.68 3.21 -4.26
CA GLU A 57 13.37 3.55 -2.88
C GLU A 57 12.78 4.97 -2.79
N GLN A 58 13.47 5.94 -3.39
CA GLN A 58 13.01 7.34 -3.49
C GLN A 58 11.62 7.42 -4.13
N LEU A 59 11.39 6.63 -5.18
CA LEU A 59 10.10 6.56 -5.84
C LEU A 59 9.01 6.02 -4.91
N ARG A 60 9.30 5.01 -4.07
CA ARG A 60 8.32 4.47 -3.12
C ARG A 60 7.95 5.48 -2.06
N GLU A 61 8.94 6.14 -1.45
CA GLU A 61 8.68 7.17 -0.44
C GLU A 61 7.89 8.35 -1.02
N LYS A 62 8.23 8.81 -2.24
CA LYS A 62 7.42 9.82 -2.95
C LYS A 62 5.97 9.38 -3.14
N GLN A 63 5.76 8.13 -3.57
CA GLN A 63 4.41 7.60 -3.79
C GLN A 63 3.64 7.41 -2.49
N LYS A 64 4.31 7.05 -1.40
CA LYS A 64 3.73 6.92 -0.07
C LYS A 64 3.16 8.25 0.40
N VAL A 65 3.97 9.32 0.37
CA VAL A 65 3.53 10.67 0.74
C VAL A 65 2.38 11.14 -0.16
N LYS A 66 2.49 10.98 -1.48
CA LYS A 66 1.44 11.34 -2.45
C LYS A 66 0.09 10.65 -2.20
N ARG A 67 0.07 9.51 -1.52
CA ARG A 67 -1.17 8.74 -1.28
C ARG A 67 -1.78 8.99 0.09
N ILE A 68 -0.98 9.48 1.04
CA ILE A 68 -1.45 9.86 2.37
C ILE A 68 -2.32 11.13 2.27
N TYR A 69 -1.90 12.06 1.41
CA TYR A 69 -2.56 13.34 1.15
C TYR A 69 -3.33 13.32 -0.17
#